data_AF-A0A529LUS5-F1
#
_entry.id   AF-A0A529LUS5-F1
#
_cell.length_a   1.000
_cell.length_b   1.000
_cell.length_c   1.000
_cell.angle_alpha   90.00
_cell.angle_beta   90.00
_cell.angle_gamma   90.00
#
_symmetry.space_group_name_H-M   'P 1'
#
loop_
_entity.id
_entity.type
_entity.pdbx_description
1 polymer ?
#
loop_
_entity_poly.entity_id
_entity_poly.type
_entity_poly.pdbx_seq_one_letter_code
_entity_poly.pdbx_strand_id
1 'polypeptide(L)'
;HSLPIALLVVVSAVVIGSAAGAISGYRGGIIGAAIMRLVDVTLSFPPILLAMAVAASLGPGLGNAAIAMVVVWWPVYARLMRAQVLEVREREHVEAAVAAGAGHFRILTKHILPLCWTPILVSATMDLGQVI
;
A
#
# COMPACT_ATOMS: atom_id res chain seq x y z
N HIS A 1 14.34 -14.95 16.69
CA HIS A 1 13.20 -15.55 15.96
C HIS A 1 12.16 -14.54 15.45
N SER A 2 12.30 -13.24 15.78
CA SER A 2 11.35 -12.16 15.41
C SER A 2 11.61 -11.54 14.02
N LEU A 3 12.86 -11.47 13.57
CA LEU A 3 13.24 -10.83 12.29
C LEU A 3 12.51 -11.38 11.04
N PRO A 4 12.35 -12.70 10.83
CA PRO A 4 11.69 -13.22 9.63
C PRO A 4 10.20 -12.84 9.59
N ILE A 5 9.56 -12.78 10.76
CA ILE A 5 8.14 -12.49 10.91
C ILE A 5 7.89 -11.00 10.66
N ALA A 6 8.72 -10.13 11.25
CA ALA A 6 8.65 -8.69 11.01
C ALA A 6 8.83 -8.35 9.52
N LEU A 7 9.79 -8.98 8.85
CA LEU A 7 10.00 -8.83 7.41
C LEU A 7 8.78 -9.29 6.61
N LEU A 8 8.21 -10.46 6.93
CA LEU A 8 7.03 -10.99 6.25
C LEU A 8 5.84 -10.05 6.38
N VAL A 9 5.64 -9.46 7.56
CA VAL A 9 4.56 -8.49 7.83
C VAL A 9 4.74 -7.25 6.96
N VAL A 10 5.92 -6.63 6.96
CA VAL A 10 6.16 -5.40 6.19
C VAL A 10 6.00 -5.67 4.70
N VAL A 11 6.61 -6.74 4.18
CA VAL A 11 6.47 -7.09 2.76
C VAL A 11 5.00 -7.32 2.38
N SER A 12 4.24 -8.02 3.24
CA SER A 12 2.82 -8.26 3.00
C SER A 12 2.01 -6.97 2.99
N ALA A 13 2.24 -6.08 3.97
CA ALA A 13 1.57 -4.79 4.06
C ALA A 13 1.91 -3.88 2.86
N VAL A 14 3.18 -3.85 2.45
CA VAL A 14 3.65 -3.10 1.28
C VAL A 14 2.99 -3.62 0.01
N VAL A 15 2.97 -4.94 -0.21
CA VAL A 15 2.39 -5.53 -1.42
C VAL A 15 0.88 -5.27 -1.48
N ILE A 16 0.15 -5.56 -0.41
CA ILE A 16 -1.31 -5.38 -0.34
C ILE A 16 -1.67 -3.91 -0.48
N GLY A 17 -1.02 -3.06 0.31
CA GLY A 17 -1.25 -1.61 0.29
C GLY A 17 -0.94 -1.02 -1.07
N SER A 18 0.25 -1.30 -1.62
CA SER A 18 0.66 -0.79 -2.93
C SER A 18 -0.27 -1.25 -4.05
N ALA A 19 -0.70 -2.52 -4.07
CA ALA A 19 -1.64 -2.99 -5.08
C ALA A 19 -2.98 -2.22 -4.99
N ALA A 20 -3.54 -2.07 -3.79
CA ALA A 20 -4.78 -1.34 -3.56
C ALA A 20 -4.63 0.15 -3.94
N GLY A 21 -3.53 0.77 -3.51
CA GLY A 21 -3.20 2.17 -3.81
C GLY A 21 -3.07 2.42 -5.31
N ALA A 22 -2.34 1.57 -6.03
CA ALA A 22 -2.15 1.67 -7.47
C ALA A 22 -3.45 1.54 -8.25
N ILE A 23 -4.29 0.55 -7.88
CA ILE A 23 -5.63 0.40 -8.48
C ILE A 23 -6.46 1.66 -8.24
N SER A 24 -6.44 2.17 -7.00
CA SER A 24 -7.25 3.33 -6.61
C SER A 24 -6.80 4.63 -7.29
N GLY A 25 -5.48 4.84 -7.46
CA GLY A 25 -4.91 6.04 -8.07
C GLY A 25 -4.99 6.03 -9.59
N TYR A 26 -4.82 4.87 -10.22
CA TYR A 26 -4.81 4.77 -11.67
C TYR A 26 -6.22 4.76 -12.27
N ARG A 27 -7.12 3.89 -11.76
CA ARG A 27 -8.50 3.80 -12.27
C ARG A 27 -9.41 4.90 -11.74
N GLY A 28 -9.16 5.39 -10.53
CA GLY A 28 -10.05 6.34 -9.88
C GLY A 28 -11.49 5.81 -9.75
N GLY A 29 -12.47 6.73 -9.80
CA GLY A 29 -13.89 6.42 -9.81
C GLY A 29 -14.40 5.71 -8.54
N ILE A 30 -15.48 4.93 -8.70
CA ILE A 30 -16.16 4.25 -7.58
C ILE A 30 -15.24 3.22 -6.90
N ILE A 31 -14.45 2.47 -7.67
CA ILE A 31 -13.52 1.47 -7.12
C ILE A 31 -12.45 2.16 -6.29
N GLY A 32 -11.85 3.24 -6.82
CA GLY A 32 -10.86 4.01 -6.08
C GLY A 32 -11.42 4.67 -4.83
N ALA A 33 -12.68 5.12 -4.86
CA ALA A 33 -13.37 5.67 -3.70
C ALA A 33 -13.68 4.60 -2.65
N ALA A 34 -14.12 3.41 -3.05
CA ALA A 34 -14.41 2.30 -2.14
C ALA A 34 -13.14 1.81 -1.41
N ILE A 35 -12.02 1.66 -2.14
CA ILE A 35 -10.73 1.29 -1.54
C ILE A 35 -10.28 2.35 -0.54
N MET A 36 -10.34 3.63 -0.91
CA MET A 36 -9.94 4.70 0.01
C MET A 36 -10.87 4.82 1.20
N ARG A 37 -12.16 4.52 1.04
CA ARG A 37 -13.10 4.51 2.15
C ARG A 37 -12.76 3.40 3.15
N LEU A 38 -12.35 2.22 2.68
CA LEU A 38 -11.85 1.16 3.57
C LEU A 38 -10.59 1.62 4.32
N VAL A 39 -9.63 2.21 3.59
CA VAL A 39 -8.41 2.78 4.16
C VAL A 39 -8.71 3.84 5.23
N ASP A 40 -9.61 4.78 4.93
CA ASP A 40 -9.98 5.87 5.83
C ASP A 40 -10.69 5.33 7.09
N VAL A 41 -11.54 4.31 6.96
CA VAL A 41 -12.15 3.61 8.09
C VAL A 41 -11.07 2.94 8.95
N THR A 42 -10.11 2.23 8.35
CA THR A 42 -9.02 1.58 9.10
C THR A 42 -8.17 2.59 9.87
N LEU A 43 -7.82 3.71 9.22
CA LEU A 43 -7.00 4.77 9.81
C LEU A 43 -7.75 5.62 10.86
N SER A 44 -9.08 5.55 10.89
CA SER A 44 -9.88 6.25 11.91
C SER A 44 -9.71 5.66 13.32
N PHE A 45 -9.27 4.40 13.42
CA PHE A 45 -8.96 3.76 14.68
C PHE A 45 -7.52 4.06 15.12
N PRO A 46 -7.29 4.32 16.42
CA PRO A 46 -5.93 4.32 16.96
C PRO A 46 -5.23 2.99 16.61
N PRO A 47 -4.03 3.02 15.98
CA PRO A 47 -3.38 1.81 15.44
C PRO A 47 -3.22 0.68 16.45
N ILE A 48 -2.87 1.04 17.70
CA ILE A 48 -2.67 0.09 18.78
C ILE A 48 -3.98 -0.60 19.20
N LEU A 49 -5.10 0.13 19.22
CA LEU A 49 -6.40 -0.42 19.57
C LEU A 49 -6.87 -1.40 18.49
N LEU A 50 -6.68 -1.04 17.22
CA LEU A 50 -7.01 -1.92 16.10
C LEU A 50 -6.14 -3.19 16.12
N ALA A 51 -4.82 -3.05 16.35
CA ALA A 51 -3.92 -4.18 16.48
C ALA A 51 -4.37 -5.13 17.61
N MET A 52 -4.68 -4.58 18.78
CA MET A 52 -5.14 -5.35 19.94
C MET A 52 -6.48 -6.04 19.68
N ALA A 53 -7.45 -5.34 19.07
CA ALA A 53 -8.76 -5.89 18.75
C ALA A 53 -8.65 -7.07 17.77
N VAL A 54 -7.86 -6.89 16.70
CA VAL A 54 -7.63 -7.95 15.71
C VAL A 54 -6.89 -9.11 16.34
N ALA A 55 -5.79 -8.88 17.06
CA ALA A 55 -5.04 -9.94 17.74
C ALA A 55 -5.91 -10.72 18.75
N ALA A 56 -6.74 -10.03 19.53
CA ALA A 56 -7.66 -10.66 20.48
C ALA A 56 -8.72 -11.51 19.78
N SER A 57 -9.24 -11.05 18.63
CA SER A 57 -10.26 -11.78 17.87
C SER A 57 -9.74 -13.05 17.20
N LEU A 58 -8.48 -13.04 16.72
CA LEU A 58 -7.85 -14.21 16.11
C LEU A 58 -7.30 -15.22 17.14
N GLY A 59 -7.11 -14.80 18.40
CA GLY A 59 -6.55 -15.62 19.46
C GLY A 59 -5.00 -15.61 19.49
N PRO A 60 -4.39 -16.24 20.51
CA PRO A 60 -2.95 -16.17 20.74
C PRO A 60 -2.17 -16.90 19.64
N GLY A 61 -1.12 -16.25 19.14
CA GLY A 61 -0.19 -16.84 18.18
C GLY A 61 0.61 -15.80 17.40
N LEU A 62 1.86 -16.13 17.07
CA LEU A 62 2.75 -15.25 16.29
C LEU A 62 2.17 -14.92 14.90
N GLY A 63 1.52 -15.89 14.24
CA GLY A 63 0.86 -15.68 12.95
C GLY A 63 -0.32 -14.70 13.03
N ASN A 64 -1.12 -14.79 14.09
CA ASN A 64 -2.26 -13.90 14.31
C ASN A 64 -1.82 -12.47 14.61
N ALA A 65 -0.75 -12.32 15.40
CA ALA A 65 -0.12 -11.02 15.63
C ALA A 65 0.43 -10.43 14.32
N ALA A 66 1.03 -11.25 13.46
CA ALA A 66 1.51 -10.81 12.15
C ALA A 66 0.35 -10.31 11.26
N ILE A 67 -0.77 -11.04 11.21
CA ILE A 67 -1.97 -10.61 10.48
C ILE A 67 -2.51 -9.28 11.02
N ALA A 68 -2.59 -9.13 12.34
CA ALA A 68 -3.02 -7.89 12.97
C ALA A 68 -2.16 -6.70 12.54
N MET A 69 -0.83 -6.88 12.50
CA MET A 69 0.09 -5.84 12.05
C MET A 69 -0.11 -5.48 10.58
N VAL A 70 -0.30 -6.47 9.69
CA VAL A 70 -0.59 -6.22 8.27
C VAL A 70 -1.85 -5.38 8.11
N VAL A 71 -2.93 -5.70 8.84
CA VAL A 71 -4.22 -4.97 8.82
C VAL A 71 -4.06 -3.51 9.25
N VAL A 72 -3.12 -3.22 10.14
CA VAL A 72 -2.87 -1.86 10.62
C VAL A 72 -1.98 -1.08 9.63
N TRP A 73 -1.02 -1.74 8.98
CA TRP A 73 0.03 -1.07 8.21
C TRP A 73 -0.29 -0.92 6.72
N TRP A 74 -1.05 -1.84 6.11
CA TRP A 74 -1.41 -1.77 4.70
C TRP A 74 -2.05 -0.43 4.24
N PRO A 75 -2.87 0.30 5.04
CA PRO A 75 -3.52 1.52 4.57
C PRO A 75 -2.52 2.66 4.32
N VAL A 76 -1.40 2.67 5.06
CA VAL A 76 -0.33 3.67 4.91
C VAL A 76 0.31 3.52 3.54
N TYR A 77 0.72 2.30 3.17
CA TYR A 77 1.29 2.02 1.85
C TYR A 77 0.26 2.21 0.73
N ALA A 78 -1.04 1.95 0.97
CA ALA A 78 -2.09 2.24 0.01
C ALA A 78 -2.23 3.73 -0.30
N ARG A 79 -2.21 4.60 0.73
CA ARG A 79 -2.20 6.05 0.52
C ARG A 79 -0.94 6.53 -0.17
N LEU A 80 0.22 6.03 0.25
CA LEU A 80 1.50 6.40 -0.35
C LEU A 80 1.53 6.06 -1.83
N MET A 81 1.23 4.81 -2.20
CA MET A 81 1.19 4.40 -3.60
C MET A 81 0.14 5.17 -4.40
N ARG A 82 -1.05 5.43 -3.83
CA ARG A 82 -2.07 6.24 -4.51
C ARG A 82 -1.55 7.64 -4.83
N ALA A 83 -0.92 8.31 -3.87
CA ALA A 83 -0.35 9.64 -4.06
C ALA A 83 0.70 9.64 -5.18
N GLN A 84 1.61 8.66 -5.15
CA GLN A 84 2.64 8.48 -6.17
C GLN A 84 2.06 8.22 -7.56
N VAL A 85 1.02 7.38 -7.66
CA VAL A 85 0.37 7.10 -8.95
C VAL A 85 -0.35 8.33 -9.49
N LEU A 86 -1.03 9.11 -8.65
CA LEU A 86 -1.67 10.35 -9.05
C LEU A 86 -0.66 11.39 -9.54
N GLU A 87 0.47 11.53 -8.85
CA GLU A 87 1.55 12.44 -9.25
C GLU A 87 2.20 12.01 -10.58
N VAL A 88 2.57 10.73 -10.70
CA VAL A 88 3.31 10.24 -11.88
C VAL A 88 2.42 10.19 -13.12
N ARG A 89 1.11 9.95 -13.00
CA ARG A 89 0.23 9.88 -14.18
C ARG A 89 0.08 11.22 -14.91
N GLU A 90 0.31 12.33 -14.21
CA GLU A 90 0.18 13.70 -14.74
C GLU A 90 1.50 14.23 -15.33
N ARG A 91 2.54 13.38 -15.44
CA ARG A 91 3.82 13.75 -16.04
C ARG A 91 3.76 13.69 -17.57
N GLU A 92 4.45 14.62 -18.23
CA GLU A 92 4.49 14.77 -19.69
C GLU A 92 4.84 13.47 -20.44
N HIS A 93 5.76 12.66 -19.91
CA HIS A 93 6.15 11.39 -20.53
C HIS A 93 5.01 10.35 -20.53
N VAL A 94 4.10 10.40 -19.54
CA VAL A 94 2.92 9.54 -19.50
C VAL A 94 1.89 10.02 -20.50
N GLU A 95 1.65 11.33 -20.57
CA GLU A 95 0.75 11.93 -21.56
C GLU A 95 1.19 11.65 -22.99
N ALA A 96 2.49 11.78 -23.28
CA ALA A 96 3.06 11.42 -24.57
C ALA A 96 2.86 9.93 -24.91
N ALA A 97 3.03 9.04 -23.93
CA ALA A 97 2.78 7.61 -24.13
C ALA A 97 1.30 7.31 -24.40
N VAL A 98 0.37 8.01 -23.73
CA VAL A 98 -1.07 7.92 -23.99
C VAL A 98 -1.39 8.42 -25.40
N ALA A 99 -0.85 9.56 -25.81
CA ALA A 99 -1.03 10.14 -27.14
C ALA A 99 -0.47 9.23 -28.26
N ALA A 100 0.59 8.49 -27.97
CA ALA A 100 1.14 7.45 -28.84
C ALA A 100 0.31 6.14 -28.88
N GLY A 101 -0.83 6.09 -28.19
CA GLY A 101 -1.74 4.93 -28.20
C GLY A 101 -1.33 3.80 -27.26
N ALA A 102 -0.52 4.06 -26.23
CA ALA A 102 -0.19 3.03 -25.24
C ALA A 102 -1.44 2.61 -24.45
N GLY A 103 -1.70 1.30 -24.37
CA GLY A 103 -2.81 0.77 -23.57
C GLY A 103 -2.63 1.02 -22.06
N HIS A 104 -3.75 1.14 -21.34
CA HIS A 104 -3.79 1.42 -19.90
C HIS A 104 -2.87 0.53 -19.05
N PHE A 105 -2.89 -0.77 -19.30
CA PHE A 105 -2.06 -1.73 -18.56
C PHE A 105 -0.56 -1.48 -18.77
N ARG A 106 -0.15 -1.13 -20.00
CA ARG A 106 1.23 -0.81 -20.35
C ARG A 106 1.66 0.52 -19.73
N ILE A 107 0.78 1.51 -19.68
CA ILE A 107 1.05 2.78 -19.00
C ILE A 107 1.31 2.52 -17.51
N LEU A 108 0.38 1.84 -16.83
CA LEU A 108 0.50 1.58 -15.40
C LEU A 108 1.78 0.78 -15.06
N THR A 109 2.00 -0.35 -15.73
CA THR A 109 3.10 -1.26 -15.36
C THR A 109 4.47 -0.82 -15.83
N LYS A 110 4.58 -0.13 -16.98
CA LYS A 110 5.87 0.21 -17.57
C LYS A 110 6.28 1.67 -17.38
N HIS A 111 5.32 2.58 -17.16
CA HIS A 111 5.60 4.01 -17.06
C HIS A 111 5.32 4.58 -15.67
N ILE A 112 4.36 4.02 -14.91
CA ILE A 112 3.98 4.58 -13.61
C ILE A 112 4.57 3.79 -12.44
N LEU A 113 4.21 2.50 -12.31
CA LEU A 113 4.63 1.66 -11.18
C LEU A 113 6.15 1.63 -10.92
N PRO A 114 7.03 1.56 -11.95
CA PRO A 114 8.46 1.55 -11.71
C PRO A 114 8.97 2.81 -10.99
N LEU A 115 8.36 3.97 -11.25
CA LEU A 115 8.71 5.23 -10.61
C LEU A 115 8.13 5.34 -9.19
N CYS A 116 6.92 4.81 -8.98
CA CYS A 116 6.26 4.85 -7.67
C CYS A 116 6.92 3.93 -6.63
N TRP A 117 7.67 2.90 -7.06
CA TRP A 117 8.33 1.97 -6.13
C TRP A 117 9.48 2.61 -5.36
N THR A 118 10.17 3.61 -5.92
CA THR A 118 11.31 4.27 -5.26
C THR A 118 10.96 4.82 -3.87
N PRO A 119 9.96 5.70 -3.70
CA PRO A 119 9.58 6.21 -2.38
C PRO A 119 9.00 5.12 -1.47
N ILE A 120 8.30 4.12 -2.02
CA ILE A 120 7.72 3.03 -1.23
C ILE A 120 8.80 2.17 -0.59
N LEU A 121 9.86 1.84 -1.35
CA LEU A 121 10.98 1.07 -0.82
C LEU A 121 11.72 1.87 0.25
N VAL A 122 11.91 3.18 0.06
CA VAL A 122 12.52 4.04 1.09
C VAL A 122 11.67 4.02 2.37
N SER A 123 10.36 4.24 2.28
CA SER A 123 9.47 4.17 3.46
C SER A 123 9.50 2.79 4.12
N ALA A 124 9.41 1.71 3.34
CA ALA A 124 9.46 0.34 3.85
C ALA A 124 10.78 0.06 4.59
N THR A 125 11.91 0.57 4.09
CA THR A 125 13.20 0.42 4.78
C THR A 125 13.27 1.21 6.09
N MET A 126 12.70 2.43 6.14
CA MET A 126 12.61 3.20 7.38
C MET A 126 11.74 2.50 8.42
N ASP A 127 10.58 1.97 8.01
CA ASP A 127 9.65 1.28 8.90
C ASP A 127 10.27 -0.02 9.44
N LEU A 128 11.01 -0.77 8.60
CA LEU A 128 11.78 -1.92 9.07
C LEU A 128 12.82 -1.52 10.12
N GLY A 129 13.51 -0.39 9.94
CA GLY A 129 14.47 0.13 10.91
C GLY A 129 13.87 0.56 12.25
N GLN A 130 12.58 0.90 12.30
CA GLN A 130 11.88 1.23 13.54
C GLN A 130 11.40 -0.01 14.33
N VAL A 131 11.22 -1.13 13.64
CA VAL A 131 10.68 -2.38 14.23
C VAL A 131 11.77 -3.28 14.82
N ILE A 132 13.00 -3.15 14.32
CA ILE A 132 14.18 -3.93 14.75
C ILE A 132 14.87 -3.22 15.92
#